data_AF-A0A946H0Q6-F1
#
_entry.id   AF-A0A946H0Q6-F1
#
_cell.length_a   1.000
_cell.length_b   1.000
_cell.length_c   1.000
_cell.angle_alpha   90.00
_cell.angle_beta   90.00
_cell.angle_gamma   90.00
#
_symmetry.space_group_name_H-M   'P 1'
#
loop_
_entity.id
_entity.type
_entity.pdbx_description
1 polymer ?
#
loop_
_entity_poly.entity_id
_entity_poly.type
_entity_poly.pdbx_seq_one_letter_code
_entity_poly.pdbx_strand_id
1 'polypeptide(L)'
;MTNYKKTLLGSLVASMLSLCGCGQPTTPTNQDDSEPTIVEEISVSGFDPDGEPVIKKWSDGSIWIQFEAMPPFFTEEDGTEADFEHFENKIQEALGVPVSREDREVFVISSPEPDTAEKAKSWLEAYRNE
;
A
#
# COMPACT_ATOMS: atom_id res chain seq x y z
N MET A 1 17.73 43.48 -21.76
CA MET A 1 16.76 44.31 -21.00
C MET A 1 15.77 43.31 -20.42
N THR A 2 15.74 43.01 -19.13
CA THR A 2 15.44 43.90 -18.00
C THR A 2 16.29 43.56 -16.77
N ASN A 3 16.59 44.60 -15.99
CA ASN A 3 17.42 44.61 -14.79
C ASN A 3 16.56 44.44 -13.53
N TYR A 4 17.11 43.79 -12.50
CA TYR A 4 17.03 44.15 -11.07
C TYR A 4 18.31 43.56 -10.44
N LYS A 5 19.37 44.31 -10.05
CA LYS A 5 19.56 45.26 -8.92
C LYS A 5 18.91 44.71 -7.63
N LYS A 6 19.57 44.54 -6.47
CA LYS A 6 20.85 45.01 -5.90
C LYS A 6 20.94 44.36 -4.49
N THR A 7 22.09 43.90 -4.00
CA THR A 7 22.83 44.45 -2.82
C THR A 7 23.23 43.25 -1.93
N LEU A 8 24.51 42.83 -1.86
CA LEU A 8 25.64 43.32 -1.04
C LEU A 8 25.58 42.90 0.45
N LEU A 9 26.58 42.08 0.79
CA LEU A 9 27.38 41.99 2.02
C LEU A 9 26.70 41.65 3.35
N GLY A 10 27.28 40.66 4.03
CA GLY A 10 27.11 40.45 5.46
C GLY A 10 27.75 39.17 5.97
N SER A 11 29.08 39.04 5.85
CA SER A 11 29.83 38.06 6.64
C SER A 11 29.87 38.55 8.09
N LEU A 12 29.30 37.78 9.02
CA LEU A 12 29.54 37.92 10.44
C LEU A 12 29.81 36.54 11.02
N VAL A 13 31.08 36.34 11.36
CA VAL A 13 31.57 35.26 12.22
C VAL A 13 31.01 35.50 13.62
N ALA A 14 30.31 34.52 14.18
CA ALA A 14 30.01 34.47 15.60
C ALA A 14 30.44 33.11 16.15
N SER A 15 31.69 33.04 16.58
CA SER A 15 32.17 32.00 17.50
C SER A 15 31.60 32.28 18.88
N MET A 16 30.75 31.39 19.40
CA MET A 16 30.46 31.29 20.83
C MET A 16 30.83 29.89 21.31
N LEU A 17 31.96 29.81 21.99
CA LEU A 17 32.30 28.75 22.93
C LEU A 17 31.81 29.17 24.32
N SER A 18 30.82 28.47 24.87
CA SER A 18 30.55 28.35 26.31
C SER A 18 29.54 27.23 26.51
N LEU A 19 29.98 26.09 27.05
CA LEU A 19 29.93 25.71 28.46
C LEU A 19 28.55 25.14 28.86
N CYS A 20 28.55 23.82 29.12
CA CYS A 20 27.60 23.08 29.94
C CYS A 20 26.12 23.43 29.77
N GLY A 21 25.45 22.74 28.85
CA GLY A 21 24.01 22.58 28.87
C GLY A 21 23.66 21.29 28.12
N CYS A 22 23.24 20.25 28.85
CA CYS A 22 22.62 19.08 28.25
C CYS A 22 21.29 19.52 27.60
N GLY A 23 21.34 19.92 26.34
CA GLY A 23 20.17 20.16 25.51
C GLY A 23 20.26 19.27 24.29
N GLN A 24 19.72 18.06 24.37
CA GLN A 24 19.47 17.27 23.17
C GLN A 24 18.46 18.05 22.31
N PRO A 25 18.71 18.27 21.01
CA PRO A 25 17.64 18.61 20.10
C PRO A 25 16.76 17.36 19.97
N THR A 26 15.67 17.28 20.73
CA THR A 26 14.61 16.32 20.42
C THR A 26 13.90 16.82 19.19
N THR A 27 14.26 16.25 18.05
CA THR A 27 13.41 16.17 16.87
C THR A 27 11.98 15.83 17.33
N PRO A 28 10.94 16.53 16.86
CA PRO A 28 9.58 16.06 17.07
C PRO A 28 9.40 14.82 16.18
N THR A 29 9.78 13.66 16.70
CA THR A 29 9.35 12.37 16.18
C THR A 29 7.88 12.24 16.56
N ASN A 30 7.00 12.83 15.75
CA ASN A 30 5.65 12.30 15.59
C ASN A 30 5.75 11.15 14.58
N GLN A 31 6.48 10.10 14.94
CA GLN A 31 6.20 8.78 14.40
C GLN A 31 5.28 8.16 15.43
N ASP A 32 4.00 8.13 15.09
CA ASP A 32 3.07 7.26 15.76
C ASP A 32 3.55 5.83 15.45
N ASP A 33 4.37 5.26 16.34
CA ASP A 33 4.89 3.88 16.26
C ASP A 33 3.78 2.83 16.47
N SER A 34 2.53 3.23 16.26
CA SER A 34 1.37 2.35 16.32
C SER A 34 1.38 1.44 15.09
N GLU A 35 1.26 0.14 15.34
CA GLU A 35 1.07 -0.85 14.28
C GLU A 35 -0.11 -0.43 13.38
N PRO A 36 0.00 -0.60 12.03
CA PRO A 36 -1.11 -0.33 11.13
C PRO A 36 -2.38 -1.04 11.59
N THR A 37 -3.52 -0.39 11.42
CA THR A 37 -4.84 -0.96 11.72
C THR A 37 -5.73 -0.91 10.50
N ILE A 38 -6.73 -1.80 10.43
CA ILE A 38 -7.72 -1.79 9.35
C ILE A 38 -8.66 -0.60 9.56
N VAL A 39 -8.82 0.23 8.54
CA VAL A 39 -9.73 1.39 8.55
C VAL A 39 -11.01 1.14 7.78
N GLU A 40 -10.99 0.24 6.80
CA GLU A 40 -12.16 -0.14 5.99
C GLU A 40 -12.01 -1.58 5.49
N GLU A 41 -13.11 -2.33 5.52
CA GLU A 41 -13.24 -3.63 4.84
C GLU A 41 -14.31 -3.53 3.76
N ILE A 42 -13.98 -4.02 2.56
CA ILE A 42 -14.85 -4.02 1.40
C ILE A 42 -15.07 -5.47 1.01
N SER A 43 -16.30 -5.94 1.15
CA SER A 43 -16.71 -7.27 0.72
C SER A 43 -16.73 -7.35 -0.81
N VAL A 44 -16.21 -8.46 -1.32
CA VAL A 44 -16.31 -8.90 -2.71
C VAL A 44 -17.36 -10.01 -2.79
N SER A 45 -18.08 -10.09 -3.91
CA SER A 45 -19.08 -11.13 -4.12
C SER A 45 -19.03 -11.71 -5.54
N GLY A 46 -19.18 -13.02 -5.66
CA GLY A 46 -19.19 -13.74 -6.93
C GLY A 46 -17.83 -14.29 -7.37
N PHE A 47 -16.76 -14.05 -6.60
CA PHE A 47 -15.44 -14.62 -6.89
C PHE A 47 -15.37 -16.09 -6.48
N ASP A 48 -15.69 -16.38 -5.22
CA ASP A 48 -15.72 -17.74 -4.68
C ASP A 48 -16.85 -17.88 -3.66
N PRO A 49 -18.00 -18.50 -4.03
CA PRO A 49 -19.17 -18.58 -3.15
C PRO A 49 -18.92 -19.24 -1.79
N ASP A 50 -17.89 -20.09 -1.69
CA ASP A 50 -17.52 -20.80 -0.48
C ASP A 50 -16.35 -20.13 0.28
N GLY A 51 -15.78 -19.04 -0.26
CA GLY A 51 -14.57 -18.40 0.26
C GLY A 51 -14.29 -17.01 -0.32
N GLU A 52 -15.30 -16.12 -0.29
CA GLU A 52 -15.18 -14.79 -0.91
C GLU A 52 -14.02 -13.97 -0.33
N PRO A 53 -13.23 -13.28 -1.17
CA PRO A 53 -12.15 -12.43 -0.69
C PRO A 53 -12.67 -11.14 -0.04
N VAL A 54 -11.80 -10.51 0.75
CA VAL A 54 -12.04 -9.21 1.37
C VAL A 54 -10.92 -8.27 1.01
N ILE A 55 -11.29 -7.04 0.62
CA ILE A 55 -10.33 -5.95 0.38
C ILE A 55 -10.28 -5.10 1.65
N LYS A 56 -9.09 -4.89 2.19
CA LYS A 56 -8.85 -4.14 3.44
C LYS A 56 -8.02 -2.91 3.15
N LYS A 57 -8.50 -1.74 3.55
CA LYS A 57 -7.70 -0.51 3.58
C LYS A 57 -7.09 -0.36 4.96
N TRP A 58 -5.79 -0.09 5.02
CA TRP A 58 -5.03 0.06 6.26
C TRP A 58 -4.71 1.52 6.56
N SER A 59 -4.47 1.83 7.83
CA SER A 59 -4.16 3.18 8.30
C SER A 59 -2.84 3.75 7.77
N ASP A 60 -1.95 2.89 7.29
CA ASP A 60 -0.69 3.28 6.62
C ASP A 60 -0.87 3.61 5.13
N GLY A 61 -2.09 3.50 4.60
CA GLY A 61 -2.43 3.76 3.20
C GLY A 61 -2.30 2.55 2.29
N SER A 62 -1.88 1.39 2.79
CA SER A 62 -1.84 0.15 2.00
C SER A 62 -3.24 -0.44 1.80
N ILE A 63 -3.38 -1.21 0.70
CA ILE A 63 -4.56 -2.04 0.44
C ILE A 63 -4.13 -3.50 0.43
N TRP A 64 -4.86 -4.34 1.17
CA TRP A 64 -4.63 -5.78 1.19
C TRP A 64 -5.84 -6.49 0.57
N ILE A 65 -5.59 -7.46 -0.29
CA ILE A 65 -6.59 -8.37 -0.81
C ILE A 65 -6.35 -9.71 -0.12
N GLN A 66 -7.29 -10.12 0.72
CA GLN A 66 -7.21 -11.36 1.48
C GLN A 66 -8.22 -12.37 0.94
N PHE A 67 -7.75 -13.56 0.60
CA PHE A 67 -8.58 -14.69 0.19
C PHE A 67 -8.80 -15.64 1.37
N GLU A 68 -9.89 -16.42 1.35
CA GLU A 68 -10.10 -17.49 2.33
C GLU A 68 -9.21 -18.70 2.03
N ALA A 69 -9.04 -19.03 0.74
CA ALA A 69 -8.16 -20.09 0.26
C ALA A 69 -7.52 -19.70 -1.06
N MET A 70 -6.29 -20.16 -1.26
CA MET A 70 -5.59 -20.12 -2.54
C MET A 70 -5.02 -21.50 -2.82
N PRO A 71 -5.30 -22.15 -3.96
CA PRO A 71 -6.24 -21.69 -4.98
C PRO A 71 -7.68 -21.69 -4.41
N PRO A 72 -8.60 -20.89 -4.99
CA PRO A 72 -9.97 -20.78 -4.50
C PRO A 72 -10.73 -22.11 -4.51
N PHE A 73 -11.77 -22.26 -3.70
CA PHE A 73 -12.53 -23.52 -3.60
C PHE A 73 -13.23 -23.91 -4.92
N PHE A 74 -13.56 -22.95 -5.78
CA PHE A 74 -14.12 -23.29 -7.10
C PHE A 74 -13.14 -24.06 -8.01
N THR A 75 -11.86 -24.17 -7.64
CA THR A 75 -10.81 -24.76 -8.49
C THR A 75 -10.46 -26.21 -8.13
N GLU A 76 -11.31 -26.92 -7.37
CA GLU A 76 -11.09 -28.29 -6.86
C GLU A 76 -10.70 -29.39 -7.89
N GLU A 77 -10.63 -29.12 -9.20
CA GLU A 77 -10.15 -30.06 -10.23
C GLU A 77 -8.64 -29.93 -10.52
N ASP A 78 -7.99 -31.08 -10.73
CA ASP A 78 -6.55 -31.20 -11.03
C ASP A 78 -6.13 -30.32 -12.23
N GLY A 79 -5.36 -29.26 -11.98
CA GLY A 79 -4.76 -28.41 -13.02
C GLY A 79 -4.74 -26.91 -12.73
N THR A 80 -5.39 -26.48 -11.64
CA THR A 80 -5.65 -25.06 -11.37
C THR A 80 -4.63 -24.38 -10.45
N GLU A 81 -3.83 -25.13 -9.68
CA GLU A 81 -2.82 -24.53 -8.77
C GLU A 81 -1.84 -23.62 -9.52
N ALA A 82 -1.41 -24.04 -10.73
CA ALA A 82 -0.49 -23.27 -11.56
C ALA A 82 -1.07 -21.91 -12.01
N ASP A 83 -2.39 -21.79 -12.12
CA ASP A 83 -3.04 -20.53 -12.50
C ASP A 83 -2.99 -19.48 -11.37
N PHE A 84 -2.76 -19.92 -10.14
CA PHE A 84 -2.70 -19.08 -8.94
C PHE A 84 -1.29 -19.01 -8.31
N GLU A 85 -0.30 -19.70 -8.89
CA GLU A 85 1.10 -19.65 -8.46
C GLU A 85 1.66 -18.22 -8.54
N HIS A 86 1.29 -17.49 -9.60
CA HIS A 86 1.72 -16.12 -9.88
C HIS A 86 0.56 -15.13 -9.92
N PHE A 87 -0.43 -15.34 -9.06
CA PHE A 87 -1.68 -14.57 -9.08
C PHE A 87 -1.47 -13.07 -8.86
N GLU A 88 -0.42 -12.68 -8.13
CA GLU A 88 -0.02 -11.28 -7.95
C GLU A 88 0.23 -10.57 -9.29
N ASN A 89 0.74 -11.27 -10.30
CA ASN A 89 0.97 -10.70 -11.63
C ASN A 89 -0.35 -10.42 -12.34
N LYS A 90 -1.35 -11.29 -12.19
CA LYS A 90 -2.70 -11.09 -12.74
C LYS A 90 -3.39 -9.89 -12.08
N ILE A 91 -3.26 -9.77 -10.75
CA ILE A 91 -3.78 -8.61 -10.01
C ILE A 91 -3.06 -7.33 -10.47
N GLN A 92 -1.74 -7.35 -10.56
CA GLN A 92 -0.94 -6.20 -11.02
C GLN A 92 -1.35 -5.74 -12.43
N GLU A 93 -1.54 -6.69 -13.36
CA GLU A 93 -2.00 -6.39 -14.72
C GLU A 93 -3.39 -5.77 -14.73
N ALA A 94 -4.32 -6.29 -13.93
CA ALA A 94 -5.68 -5.79 -13.84
C ALA A 94 -5.77 -4.38 -13.21
N LEU A 95 -4.94 -4.10 -12.21
CA LEU A 95 -5.04 -2.85 -11.43
C LEU A 95 -4.08 -1.75 -11.92
N GLY A 96 -3.03 -2.12 -12.64
CA GLY A 96 -2.02 -1.18 -13.13
C GLY A 96 -1.13 -0.60 -12.02
N VAL A 97 -1.07 -1.24 -10.85
CA VAL A 97 -0.25 -0.85 -9.70
C VAL A 97 0.57 -2.04 -9.22
N PRO A 98 1.76 -1.83 -8.61
CA PRO A 98 2.56 -2.92 -8.06
C PRO A 98 1.81 -3.71 -6.98
N VAL A 99 1.90 -5.03 -7.05
CA VAL A 99 1.30 -5.97 -6.09
C VAL A 99 2.40 -6.90 -5.57
N SER A 100 2.54 -7.03 -4.25
CA SER A 100 3.33 -8.08 -3.62
C SER A 100 2.42 -9.18 -3.07
N ARG A 101 2.97 -10.38 -2.90
CA ARG A 101 2.33 -11.50 -2.20
C ARG A 101 3.08 -11.71 -0.89
N GLU A 102 2.44 -11.39 0.23
CA GLU A 102 3.05 -11.48 1.56
C GLU A 102 2.78 -12.85 2.21
N ASP A 103 1.66 -13.48 1.86
CA ASP A 103 1.32 -14.85 2.23
C ASP A 103 0.58 -15.53 1.06
N ARG A 104 0.35 -16.84 1.14
CA ARG A 104 -0.35 -17.59 0.10
C ARG A 104 -1.71 -16.97 -0.21
N GLU A 105 -2.46 -16.51 0.79
CA GLU A 105 -3.78 -15.90 0.63
C GLU A 105 -3.79 -14.36 0.73
N VAL A 106 -2.61 -13.70 0.87
CA VAL A 106 -2.53 -12.26 1.14
C VAL A 106 -1.69 -11.52 0.09
N PHE A 107 -2.34 -10.59 -0.60
CA PHE A 107 -1.74 -9.72 -1.62
C PHE A 107 -1.78 -8.26 -1.16
N VAL A 108 -0.67 -7.55 -1.29
CA VAL A 108 -0.50 -6.21 -0.75
C VAL A 108 -0.16 -5.21 -1.85
N ILE A 109 -0.81 -4.05 -1.78
CA ILE A 109 -0.58 -2.89 -2.62
C ILE A 109 -0.13 -1.75 -1.70
N SER A 110 1.18 -1.53 -1.63
CA SER A 110 1.79 -0.54 -0.72
C SER A 110 1.67 0.91 -1.22
N SER A 111 1.33 1.11 -2.49
CA SER A 111 1.18 2.45 -3.09
C SER A 111 -0.01 2.46 -4.05
N PRO A 112 -1.24 2.38 -3.51
CA PRO A 112 -2.45 2.36 -4.32
C PRO A 112 -2.74 3.75 -4.92
N GLU A 113 -3.38 3.74 -6.08
CA GLU A 113 -4.05 4.92 -6.61
C GLU A 113 -5.41 5.11 -5.91
N PRO A 114 -6.02 6.30 -5.95
CA PRO A 114 -7.27 6.57 -5.23
C PRO A 114 -8.46 5.65 -5.59
N ASP A 115 -8.43 5.00 -6.76
CA ASP A 115 -9.49 4.12 -7.26
C ASP A 115 -9.10 2.62 -7.24
N THR A 116 -7.95 2.27 -6.64
CA THR A 116 -7.44 0.90 -6.65
C THR A 116 -8.37 -0.09 -5.94
N ALA A 117 -9.00 0.29 -4.82
CA ALA A 117 -9.90 -0.60 -4.10
C ALA A 117 -11.15 -0.95 -4.93
N GLU A 118 -11.72 0.05 -5.60
CA GLU A 118 -12.91 -0.09 -6.43
C GLU A 118 -12.61 -0.90 -7.70
N LYS A 119 -11.43 -0.69 -8.30
CA LYS A 119 -10.92 -1.53 -9.40
C LYS A 119 -10.71 -2.98 -8.97
N ALA A 120 -10.07 -3.20 -7.82
CA ALA A 120 -9.83 -4.54 -7.28
C ALA A 120 -11.15 -5.27 -7.04
N LYS A 121 -12.13 -4.59 -6.42
CA LYS A 121 -13.46 -5.13 -6.24
C LYS A 121 -14.09 -5.52 -7.58
N SER A 122 -14.19 -4.57 -8.50
CA SER A 122 -14.87 -4.78 -9.79
C SER A 122 -14.25 -5.93 -10.59
N TRP A 123 -12.92 -6.02 -10.59
CA TRP A 123 -12.19 -7.09 -11.27
C TRP A 123 -12.43 -8.46 -10.61
N LEU A 124 -12.35 -8.55 -9.28
CA LEU A 124 -12.62 -9.80 -8.57
C LEU A 124 -14.06 -10.28 -8.76
N GLU A 125 -15.04 -9.38 -8.69
CA GLU A 125 -16.46 -9.72 -8.93
C GLU A 125 -16.73 -10.15 -10.38
N ALA A 126 -15.88 -9.72 -11.34
CA ALA A 126 -15.96 -10.10 -12.75
C ALA A 126 -15.12 -11.34 -13.11
N TYR A 127 -14.17 -11.75 -12.26
CA TYR A 127 -13.11 -12.72 -12.59
C TYR A 127 -13.60 -14.03 -13.23
N ARG A 128 -14.78 -14.52 -12.83
CA ARG A 128 -15.35 -15.78 -13.34
C ARG A 128 -16.21 -15.64 -14.60
N ASN A 129 -16.47 -14.41 -15.04
CA ASN A 129 -17.36 -14.11 -16.17
C ASN A 129 -16.58 -13.65 -17.42
N GLU A 130 -15.26 -13.53 -17.33
CA GLU A 130 -14.34 -13.18 -18.43
C GLU A 130 -13.74 -14.42 -19.08
#